data_AF-A0A9C6DWL7-F1
#
_entry.id   AF-A0A9C6DWL7-F1
#
_cell.length_a   1.000
_cell.length_b   1.000
_cell.length_c   1.000
_cell.angle_alpha   90.00
_cell.angle_beta   90.00
_cell.angle_gamma   90.00
#
_symmetry.space_group_name_H-M   'P 1'
#
loop_
_entity.id
_entity.type
_entity.pdbx_description
1 polymer ?
#
loop_
_entity_poly.entity_id
_entity_poly.type
_entity_poly.pdbx_seq_one_letter_code
_entity_poly.pdbx_strand_id
1 'polypeptide(L)'
;MNTVRPCGCKGMRSCLKCEQDFHIKKVSLRENLEKFESLAYCVECGRFYPGWEPEKVREQHLWHQEQVGIDLPGVVVKENFLTIKEGQQLLDNIDHLLPWTLSQSGRRKQNFGPKTNFKRRKLRNGQFKGFPDFTAFIQHRFKEINILDNFQTIEQCSLEYDPSKGASIDPHIDDCWIWGERVVTVNCLGNAVLTLTLYEEAKDLHNLSKLQKYNLAVVADYQQFLREPLFPKEKIQIFESKVLRIPMPNLSLIVLYGPARYQFEHSVLREDILERRVCLAYREFTAMYLKDGEFSDKGKEILQNSLKICCTRENKI
;
A
#
# COMPACT_ATOMS: atom_id res chain seq x y z
N MET A 1 5.35 27.10 8.31
CA MET A 1 6.66 26.84 8.96
C MET A 1 6.95 25.36 8.92
N ASN A 2 8.07 24.92 8.33
CA ASN A 2 8.54 23.53 8.44
C ASN A 2 9.20 23.34 9.81
N THR A 3 8.40 23.32 10.88
CA THR A 3 8.88 22.92 12.20
C THR A 3 9.25 21.44 12.14
N VAL A 4 10.50 21.10 12.45
CA VAL A 4 10.91 19.70 12.62
C VAL A 4 10.19 19.17 13.85
N ARG A 5 9.20 18.28 13.64
CA ARG A 5 8.41 17.72 14.74
C ARG A 5 9.10 16.45 15.27
N PRO A 6 9.30 16.30 16.59
CA PRO A 6 9.87 15.08 17.18
C PRO A 6 9.04 13.82 16.87
N CYS A 7 7.76 13.99 16.53
CA CYS A 7 6.85 12.90 16.13
C CYS A 7 7.11 12.36 14.70
N GLY A 8 8.05 12.92 13.93
CA GLY A 8 8.33 12.54 12.53
C GLY A 8 7.34 13.10 11.49
N CYS A 9 6.21 13.68 11.93
CA CYS A 9 5.22 14.30 11.05
C CYS A 9 5.77 15.55 10.34
N LYS A 10 5.32 15.79 9.09
CA LYS A 10 5.78 16.91 8.26
C LYS A 10 4.60 17.56 7.53
N GLY A 11 4.68 18.88 7.31
CA GLY A 11 3.65 19.64 6.60
C GLY A 11 2.27 19.51 7.25
N MET A 12 1.25 19.21 6.45
CA MET A 12 -0.14 19.04 6.90
C MET A 12 -0.40 17.72 7.66
N ARG A 13 0.55 16.78 7.65
CA ARG A 13 0.41 15.49 8.32
C ARG A 13 0.58 15.66 9.83
N SER A 14 -0.28 15.04 10.63
CA SER A 14 -0.25 15.09 12.10
C SER A 14 -0.57 13.74 12.73
N CYS A 15 0.00 13.51 13.92
CA CYS A 15 -0.40 12.48 14.87
C CYS A 15 -1.13 13.14 16.05
N LEU A 16 -1.70 12.36 16.98
CA LEU A 16 -2.45 12.90 18.13
C LEU A 16 -1.62 13.86 18.99
N LYS A 17 -0.36 13.51 19.27
CA LYS A 17 0.56 14.41 19.99
C LYS A 17 0.76 15.73 19.23
N CYS A 18 0.94 15.66 17.92
CA CYS A 18 1.14 16.84 17.09
C CYS A 18 -0.17 17.67 16.94
N GLU A 19 -1.35 17.09 17.15
CA GLU A 19 -2.62 17.82 17.27
C GLU A 19 -2.76 18.52 18.61
N GLN A 20 -2.37 17.85 19.70
CA GLN A 20 -2.36 18.42 21.05
C GLN A 20 -1.33 19.57 21.18
N ASP A 21 -0.07 19.31 20.84
CA ASP A 21 1.06 20.24 21.04
C ASP A 21 0.92 21.53 20.21
N PHE A 22 0.30 21.45 19.03
CA PHE A 22 0.18 22.56 18.07
C PHE A 22 -1.26 23.02 17.85
N HIS A 23 -2.22 22.54 18.64
CA HIS A 23 -3.65 22.83 18.53
C HIS A 23 -4.21 22.66 17.09
N ILE A 24 -3.76 21.61 16.39
CA ILE A 24 -4.20 21.31 15.03
C ILE A 24 -5.58 20.67 15.10
N LYS A 25 -6.59 21.30 14.48
CA LYS A 25 -7.88 20.66 14.25
C LYS A 25 -7.80 19.82 12.97
N LYS A 26 -7.50 18.53 13.09
CA LYS A 26 -7.52 17.62 11.95
C LYS A 26 -8.98 17.27 11.63
N VAL A 27 -9.38 17.49 10.38
CA VAL A 27 -10.69 17.05 9.89
C VAL A 27 -10.73 15.52 9.91
N SER A 28 -11.78 14.94 10.48
CA SER A 28 -11.97 13.50 10.49
C SER A 28 -12.20 13.01 9.06
N LEU A 29 -11.28 12.18 8.57
CA LEU A 29 -11.44 11.55 7.26
C LEU A 29 -12.64 10.60 7.30
N ARG A 30 -12.81 9.83 8.37
CA ARG A 30 -13.95 8.93 8.57
C ARG A 30 -15.28 9.67 8.45
N GLU A 31 -15.49 10.77 9.18
CA GLU A 31 -16.74 11.54 9.12
C GLU A 31 -17.05 12.09 7.73
N ASN A 32 -16.02 12.42 6.94
CA ASN A 32 -16.23 12.83 5.55
C ASN A 32 -16.58 11.66 4.65
N LEU A 33 -15.99 10.50 4.90
CA LEU A 33 -16.20 9.30 4.10
C LEU A 33 -17.55 8.62 4.40
N GLU A 34 -18.04 8.70 5.63
CA GLU A 34 -19.37 8.19 6.02
C GLU A 34 -20.54 8.95 5.35
N LYS A 35 -20.27 10.06 4.65
CA LYS A 35 -21.25 10.77 3.80
C LYS A 35 -21.48 10.09 2.45
N PHE A 36 -20.60 9.18 2.06
CA PHE A 36 -20.65 8.44 0.81
C PHE A 36 -21.28 7.06 1.00
N GLU A 37 -21.73 6.47 -0.09
CA GLU A 37 -22.19 5.09 -0.08
C GLU A 37 -21.00 4.16 0.18
N SER A 38 -21.07 3.37 1.25
CA SER A 38 -20.00 2.46 1.65
C SER A 38 -20.20 1.07 1.07
N LEU A 39 -19.17 0.52 0.46
CA LEU A 39 -19.11 -0.88 0.05
C LEU A 39 -17.91 -1.56 0.70
N ALA A 40 -18.08 -2.79 1.19
CA ALA A 40 -16.99 -3.58 1.73
C ALA A 40 -16.72 -4.83 0.90
N TYR A 41 -15.45 -5.22 0.83
CA TYR A 41 -15.00 -6.35 0.05
C TYR A 41 -15.22 -7.66 0.80
N CYS A 42 -15.99 -8.57 0.22
CA CYS A 42 -16.10 -9.95 0.68
C CYS A 42 -15.01 -10.79 0.01
N VAL A 43 -14.09 -11.32 0.82
CA VAL A 43 -12.91 -12.06 0.32
C VAL A 43 -13.31 -13.33 -0.42
N GLU A 44 -14.31 -14.07 0.07
CA GLU A 44 -14.77 -15.30 -0.56
C GLU A 44 -15.50 -15.05 -1.89
N CYS A 45 -16.27 -13.97 -2.00
CA CYS A 45 -16.95 -13.60 -3.25
C CYS A 45 -16.02 -12.93 -4.27
N GLY A 46 -14.94 -12.30 -3.80
CA GLY A 46 -14.09 -11.46 -4.63
C GLY A 46 -14.77 -10.19 -5.14
N ARG A 47 -15.76 -9.66 -4.40
CA ARG A 47 -16.61 -8.53 -4.82
C ARG A 47 -16.98 -7.62 -3.65
N PHE A 48 -17.41 -6.41 -3.98
CA PHE A 48 -17.90 -5.42 -3.02
C PHE A 48 -19.41 -5.51 -2.82
N TYR A 49 -19.85 -5.38 -1.57
CA TYR A 49 -21.26 -5.37 -1.18
C TYR A 49 -21.55 -4.19 -0.24
N PRO A 50 -22.80 -3.70 -0.15
CA PRO A 50 -23.16 -2.60 0.72
C PRO A 50 -22.75 -2.83 2.18
N GLY A 51 -21.99 -1.89 2.75
CA GLY A 51 -21.55 -1.93 4.14
C GLY A 51 -20.24 -1.20 4.38
N TRP A 52 -20.09 -0.69 5.60
CA TRP A 52 -18.87 0.00 6.04
C TRP A 52 -17.82 -0.94 6.64
N GLU A 53 -18.28 -1.95 7.38
CA GLU A 53 -17.43 -2.90 8.10
C GLU A 53 -17.26 -4.19 7.27
N PRO A 54 -16.05 -4.49 6.76
CA PRO A 54 -15.82 -5.70 5.97
C PRO A 54 -16.17 -7.00 6.69
N GLU A 55 -15.98 -7.04 8.01
CA GLU A 55 -16.29 -8.22 8.83
C GLU A 55 -17.78 -8.53 8.81
N LYS A 56 -18.64 -7.51 8.97
CA LYS A 56 -20.11 -7.67 8.91
C LYS A 56 -20.60 -8.06 7.53
N VAL A 57 -19.99 -7.50 6.48
CA VAL A 57 -20.29 -7.90 5.10
C VAL A 57 -19.90 -9.35 4.87
N ARG A 58 -18.74 -9.78 5.37
CA ARG A 58 -18.28 -11.16 5.26
C ARG A 58 -19.19 -12.15 5.99
N GLU A 59 -19.68 -11.82 7.17
CA GLU A 59 -20.67 -12.64 7.90
C GLU A 59 -21.91 -12.96 7.05
N GLN A 60 -22.21 -12.09 6.06
CA GLN A 60 -23.33 -12.26 5.15
C GLN A 60 -22.99 -13.01 3.85
N HIS A 61 -21.79 -13.61 3.74
CA HIS A 61 -21.31 -14.27 2.53
C HIS A 61 -22.31 -15.24 1.89
N LEU A 62 -23.06 -16.00 2.70
CA LEU A 62 -24.04 -16.96 2.19
C LEU A 62 -25.20 -16.29 1.41
N TRP A 63 -25.59 -15.07 1.79
CA TRP A 63 -26.66 -14.30 1.12
C TRP A 63 -26.16 -13.49 -0.08
N HIS A 64 -24.84 -13.35 -0.26
CA HIS A 64 -24.28 -12.65 -1.41
C HIS A 64 -24.54 -13.36 -2.74
N GLN A 65 -24.82 -14.66 -2.73
CA GLN A 65 -25.17 -15.42 -3.94
C GLN A 65 -26.45 -14.91 -4.60
N GLU A 66 -27.33 -14.28 -3.83
CA GLU A 66 -28.60 -13.70 -4.29
C GLU A 66 -28.46 -12.22 -4.69
N GLN A 67 -27.28 -11.61 -4.49
CA GLN A 67 -27.03 -10.20 -4.71
C GLN A 67 -26.01 -9.96 -5.84
N VAL A 68 -26.23 -8.90 -6.62
CA VAL A 68 -25.25 -8.44 -7.60
C VAL A 68 -24.18 -7.61 -6.88
N GLY A 69 -23.06 -8.25 -6.53
CA GLY A 69 -21.88 -7.56 -6.01
C GLY A 69 -21.23 -6.64 -7.05
N ILE A 70 -20.57 -5.57 -6.60
CA ILE A 70 -19.85 -4.63 -7.45
C ILE A 70 -18.42 -5.11 -7.65
N ASP A 71 -18.01 -5.19 -8.90
CA ASP A 71 -16.67 -5.64 -9.30
C ASP A 71 -15.70 -4.47 -9.45
N LEU A 72 -14.56 -4.56 -8.77
CA LEU A 72 -13.40 -3.71 -8.98
C LEU A 72 -12.19 -4.64 -9.16
N PRO A 73 -11.74 -4.88 -10.41
CA PRO A 73 -10.53 -5.65 -10.65
C PRO A 73 -9.34 -4.89 -10.09
N GLY A 74 -8.27 -5.63 -9.81
CA GLY A 74 -7.08 -5.03 -9.22
C GLY A 74 -6.96 -5.20 -7.70
N VAL A 75 -7.84 -5.98 -7.06
CA VAL A 75 -7.79 -6.27 -5.62
C VAL A 75 -7.61 -7.78 -5.39
N VAL A 76 -6.57 -8.15 -4.66
CA VAL A 76 -6.41 -9.51 -4.13
C VAL A 76 -6.27 -9.44 -2.63
N VAL A 77 -7.04 -10.26 -1.91
CA VAL A 77 -6.86 -10.51 -0.47
C VAL A 77 -6.65 -12.01 -0.28
N LYS A 78 -5.47 -12.38 0.21
CA LYS A 78 -5.11 -13.75 0.56
C LYS A 78 -4.97 -13.85 2.07
N GLU A 79 -5.97 -14.42 2.71
CA GLU A 79 -5.93 -14.71 4.14
C GLU A 79 -4.95 -15.84 4.47
N ASN A 80 -4.47 -15.87 5.72
CA ASN A 80 -3.53 -16.88 6.21
C ASN A 80 -2.32 -17.05 5.29
N PHE A 81 -1.84 -15.95 4.71
CA PHE A 81 -0.64 -15.93 3.86
C PHE A 81 0.62 -16.23 4.68
N LEU A 82 0.66 -15.76 5.92
CA LEU A 82 1.62 -16.18 6.94
C LEU A 82 0.95 -17.18 7.88
N THR A 83 1.68 -18.20 8.31
CA THR A 83 1.27 -18.99 9.47
C THR A 83 1.46 -18.18 10.76
N ILE A 84 0.79 -18.58 11.85
CA ILE A 84 0.94 -17.93 13.16
C ILE A 84 2.42 -17.93 13.61
N LYS A 85 3.11 -19.06 13.42
CA LYS A 85 4.53 -19.20 13.77
C LYS A 85 5.43 -18.27 12.96
N GLU A 86 5.19 -18.17 11.65
CA GLU A 86 5.93 -17.25 10.78
C GLU A 86 5.68 -15.80 11.14
N GLY A 87 4.43 -15.43 11.41
CA GLY A 87 4.05 -14.09 11.86
C GLY A 87 4.77 -13.69 13.15
N GLN A 88 4.77 -14.57 14.15
CA GLN A 88 5.47 -14.33 15.41
C GLN A 88 6.97 -14.17 15.22
N GLN A 89 7.62 -15.11 14.52
CA GLN A 89 9.07 -15.06 14.28
C GLN A 89 9.47 -13.84 13.45
N LEU A 90 8.65 -13.46 12.46
CA LEU A 90 8.86 -12.26 11.66
C LEU A 90 8.79 -11.00 12.51
N LEU A 91 7.77 -10.88 13.38
CA LEU A 91 7.59 -9.75 14.28
C LEU A 91 8.77 -9.62 15.25
N ASP A 92 9.18 -10.72 15.88
CA ASP A 92 10.32 -10.75 16.80
C ASP A 92 11.60 -10.26 16.09
N ASN A 93 11.85 -10.73 14.86
CA ASN A 93 13.01 -10.31 14.09
C ASN A 93 12.93 -8.83 13.68
N ILE A 94 11.75 -8.33 13.29
CA ILE A 94 11.54 -6.92 12.95
C ILE A 94 11.84 -6.02 14.15
N ASP A 95 11.37 -6.39 15.35
CA ASP A 95 11.52 -5.56 16.54
C ASP A 95 12.93 -5.60 17.13
N HIS A 96 13.63 -6.74 17.01
CA HIS A 96 14.90 -6.95 17.69
C HIS A 96 16.14 -6.88 16.79
N LEU A 97 16.02 -7.13 15.49
CA LEU A 97 17.19 -7.14 14.58
C LEU A 97 17.37 -5.83 13.81
N LEU A 98 16.32 -5.00 13.70
CA LEU A 98 16.34 -3.81 12.86
C LEU A 98 15.83 -2.58 13.62
N PRO A 99 16.51 -1.42 13.52
CA PRO A 99 16.07 -0.21 14.19
C PRO A 99 14.84 0.40 13.51
N TRP A 100 13.82 0.71 14.30
CA TRP A 100 12.69 1.51 13.86
C TRP A 100 13.08 2.98 13.66
N THR A 101 12.65 3.58 12.54
CA THR A 101 12.77 5.02 12.31
C THR A 101 11.40 5.69 12.39
N LEU A 102 11.35 6.93 12.88
CA LEU A 102 10.11 7.68 12.95
C LEU A 102 9.57 7.98 11.54
N SER A 103 8.24 7.91 11.40
CA SER A 103 7.51 8.18 10.17
C SER A 103 6.37 9.18 10.41
N GLN A 104 5.71 9.60 9.34
CA GLN A 104 4.61 10.55 9.42
C GLN A 104 3.33 9.90 9.96
N SER A 105 2.46 10.73 10.53
CA SER A 105 1.13 10.36 11.02
C SER A 105 1.18 9.23 12.05
N GLY A 106 2.04 9.36 13.07
CA GLY A 106 2.06 8.47 14.25
C GLY A 106 2.73 7.11 14.03
N ARG A 107 3.38 6.90 12.88
CA ARG A 107 3.95 5.61 12.47
C ARG A 107 5.46 5.53 12.70
N ARG A 108 5.98 4.30 12.69
CA ARG A 108 7.41 4.00 12.52
C ARG A 108 7.62 3.15 11.27
N LYS A 109 8.85 3.14 10.74
CA LYS A 109 9.19 2.37 9.55
C LYS A 109 10.61 1.82 9.54
N GLN A 110 10.81 0.74 8.77
CA GLN A 110 12.09 0.21 8.34
C GLN A 110 12.04 0.10 6.82
N ASN A 111 13.00 0.68 6.09
CA ASN A 111 12.97 0.68 4.62
C ASN A 111 14.24 0.06 4.03
N PHE A 112 14.04 -0.93 3.17
CA PHE A 112 15.07 -1.57 2.36
C PHE A 112 14.74 -1.37 0.90
N GLY A 113 15.75 -1.06 0.09
CA GLY A 113 15.58 -0.68 -1.30
C GLY A 113 16.25 0.64 -1.60
N PRO A 114 16.02 1.19 -2.80
CA PRO A 114 16.72 2.36 -3.27
C PRO A 114 16.29 3.64 -2.55
N LYS A 115 17.11 4.69 -2.68
CA LYS A 115 16.77 6.03 -2.24
C LYS A 115 16.08 6.80 -3.37
N THR A 116 14.91 7.32 -3.06
CA THR A 116 14.07 8.06 -4.00
C THR A 116 13.92 9.52 -3.57
N ASN A 117 13.99 10.43 -4.54
CA ASN A 117 13.56 11.81 -4.37
C ASN A 117 12.34 12.02 -5.27
N PHE A 118 11.15 11.87 -4.70
CA PHE A 118 9.88 11.93 -5.42
C PHE A 118 9.69 13.25 -6.17
N LYS A 119 9.97 14.40 -5.51
CA LYS A 119 9.83 15.73 -6.12
C LYS A 119 10.70 15.93 -7.36
N ARG A 120 11.91 15.36 -7.37
CA ARG A 120 12.86 15.50 -8.47
C ARG A 120 12.89 14.28 -9.40
N ARG A 121 12.04 13.27 -9.15
CA ARG A 121 12.05 11.95 -9.82
C ARG A 121 13.47 11.37 -9.94
N LYS A 122 14.24 11.42 -8.85
CA LYS A 122 15.63 10.88 -8.82
C LYS A 122 15.68 9.57 -8.05
N LEU A 123 16.33 8.59 -8.69
CA LEU A 123 16.60 7.27 -8.14
C LEU A 123 18.11 7.09 -7.91
N ARG A 124 18.48 6.52 -6.76
CA ARG A 124 19.85 6.11 -6.42
C ARG A 124 19.82 4.80 -5.63
N ASN A 125 20.75 3.88 -5.87
CA ASN A 125 20.87 2.65 -5.08
C ASN A 125 21.15 2.95 -3.59
N GLY A 126 22.07 3.89 -3.32
CA GLY A 126 22.43 4.26 -1.95
C GLY A 126 23.23 3.16 -1.26
N GLN A 127 22.79 2.72 -0.08
CA GLN A 127 23.42 1.63 0.69
C GLN A 127 22.68 0.29 0.53
N PHE A 128 21.77 0.20 -0.44
CA PHE A 128 21.02 -1.03 -0.66
C PHE A 128 21.91 -2.12 -1.22
N LYS A 129 22.01 -3.24 -0.50
CA LYS A 129 22.85 -4.40 -0.85
C LYS A 129 22.09 -5.73 -0.88
N GLY A 130 20.79 -5.70 -0.60
CA GLY A 130 19.95 -6.89 -0.44
C GLY A 130 18.87 -6.69 0.63
N PHE A 131 17.95 -7.64 0.69
CA PHE A 131 16.89 -7.67 1.69
C PHE A 131 17.27 -8.49 2.92
N PRO A 132 16.64 -8.25 4.07
CA PRO A 132 16.82 -9.07 5.27
C PRO A 132 16.53 -10.55 5.02
N ASP A 133 17.45 -11.42 5.44
CA ASP A 133 17.33 -12.88 5.40
C ASP A 133 16.01 -13.41 5.96
N PHE A 134 15.59 -12.91 7.11
CA PHE A 134 14.35 -13.34 7.76
C PHE A 134 13.08 -12.95 6.98
N THR A 135 13.16 -12.11 5.95
CA THR A 135 12.03 -11.73 5.08
C THR A 135 12.08 -12.38 3.69
N ALA A 136 13.14 -13.12 3.36
CA ALA A 136 13.32 -13.70 2.04
C ALA A 136 12.22 -14.70 1.68
N PHE A 137 11.74 -15.49 2.66
CA PHE A 137 10.70 -16.49 2.45
C PHE A 137 9.38 -15.88 1.93
N ILE A 138 9.05 -14.65 2.34
CA ILE A 138 7.86 -13.92 1.88
C ILE A 138 7.97 -13.65 0.38
N GLN A 139 9.13 -13.16 -0.05
CA GLN A 139 9.38 -12.82 -1.45
C GLN A 139 9.37 -14.07 -2.33
N HIS A 140 9.88 -15.20 -1.82
CA HIS A 140 9.77 -16.48 -2.52
C HIS A 140 8.31 -16.94 -2.65
N ARG A 141 7.51 -16.80 -1.58
CA ARG A 141 6.10 -17.18 -1.54
C ARG A 141 5.21 -16.35 -2.48
N PHE A 142 5.64 -15.14 -2.89
CA PHE A 142 4.89 -14.37 -3.90
C PHE A 142 4.64 -15.14 -5.19
N LYS A 143 5.54 -16.06 -5.58
CA LYS A 143 5.35 -16.91 -6.77
C LYS A 143 4.14 -17.84 -6.68
N GLU A 144 3.64 -18.12 -5.48
CA GLU A 144 2.43 -18.91 -5.25
C GLU A 144 1.15 -18.10 -5.49
N ILE A 145 1.26 -16.78 -5.60
CA ILE A 145 0.14 -15.88 -5.89
C ILE A 145 0.18 -15.53 -7.38
N ASN A 146 -0.84 -15.96 -8.13
CA ASN A 146 -0.88 -15.83 -9.60
C ASN A 146 -0.54 -14.41 -10.10
N ILE A 147 -1.08 -13.37 -9.48
CA ILE A 147 -0.81 -11.99 -9.90
C ILE A 147 0.64 -11.54 -9.66
N LEU A 148 1.39 -12.22 -8.80
CA LEU A 148 2.76 -11.91 -8.40
C LEU A 148 3.81 -12.89 -8.96
N ASP A 149 3.42 -13.77 -9.90
CA ASP A 149 4.27 -14.80 -10.52
C ASP A 149 5.65 -14.31 -10.99
N ASN A 150 5.71 -13.12 -11.59
CA ASN A 150 6.93 -12.46 -12.06
C ASN A 150 7.26 -11.17 -11.27
N PHE A 151 6.72 -11.01 -10.07
CA PHE A 151 6.98 -9.84 -9.24
C PHE A 151 8.42 -9.85 -8.73
N GLN A 152 9.16 -8.77 -8.99
CA GLN A 152 10.50 -8.56 -8.43
C GLN A 152 10.46 -7.39 -7.46
N THR A 153 10.62 -7.70 -6.17
CA THR A 153 10.76 -6.69 -5.13
C THR A 153 11.97 -5.81 -5.41
N ILE A 154 11.79 -4.49 -5.36
CA ILE A 154 12.87 -3.49 -5.35
C ILE A 154 12.85 -2.63 -4.08
N GLU A 155 11.70 -2.59 -3.38
CA GLU A 155 11.58 -1.96 -2.07
C GLU A 155 10.74 -2.84 -1.14
N GLN A 156 11.18 -2.94 0.11
CA GLN A 156 10.48 -3.52 1.24
C GLN A 156 10.43 -2.49 2.38
N CYS A 157 9.22 -2.10 2.77
CA CYS A 157 9.00 -1.13 3.84
C CYS A 157 8.13 -1.76 4.93
N SER A 158 8.75 -2.08 6.08
CA SER A 158 8.01 -2.43 7.29
C SER A 158 7.41 -1.16 7.88
N LEU A 159 6.13 -1.19 8.23
CA LEU A 159 5.38 -0.07 8.80
C LEU A 159 4.72 -0.53 10.09
N GLU A 160 4.91 0.25 11.15
CA GLU A 160 4.21 0.06 12.41
C GLU A 160 3.21 1.20 12.65
N TYR A 161 2.02 0.81 13.06
CA TYR A 161 0.91 1.65 13.46
C TYR A 161 0.65 1.48 14.94
N ASP A 162 0.56 2.60 15.63
CA ASP A 162 0.31 2.69 17.07
C ASP A 162 -0.97 3.52 17.29
N PRO A 163 -2.07 2.91 17.75
CA PRO A 163 -3.34 3.61 17.94
C PRO A 163 -3.24 4.76 18.96
N SER A 164 -2.37 4.64 19.98
CA SER A 164 -2.16 5.69 20.97
C SER A 164 -1.59 6.98 20.37
N LYS A 165 -1.02 6.90 19.16
CA LYS A 165 -0.50 8.03 18.39
C LYS A 165 -1.47 8.50 17.30
N GLY A 166 -2.62 7.85 17.13
CA GLY A 166 -3.53 8.05 16.00
C GLY A 166 -2.85 7.73 14.67
N ALA A 167 -2.14 6.59 14.64
CA ALA A 167 -1.43 6.16 13.46
C ALA A 167 -2.39 5.94 12.28
N SER A 168 -2.03 6.44 11.10
CA SER A 168 -2.87 6.37 9.90
C SER A 168 -2.06 6.57 8.61
N ILE A 169 -2.68 6.28 7.46
CA ILE A 169 -2.21 6.74 6.16
C ILE A 169 -3.29 7.63 5.56
N ASP A 170 -2.93 8.85 5.20
CA ASP A 170 -3.85 9.72 4.47
C ASP A 170 -3.95 9.30 2.98
N PRO A 171 -5.05 9.63 2.28
CA PRO A 171 -5.29 9.22 0.89
C PRO A 171 -4.15 9.56 -0.06
N HIS A 172 -3.75 8.57 -0.87
CA HIS A 172 -2.74 8.71 -1.91
C HIS A 172 -2.76 7.56 -2.92
N ILE A 173 -2.15 7.79 -4.07
CA ILE A 173 -1.67 6.76 -4.99
C ILE A 173 -0.14 6.75 -4.86
N ASP A 174 0.50 5.58 -4.83
CA ASP A 174 1.96 5.60 -4.79
C ASP A 174 2.52 6.10 -6.14
N ASP A 175 3.59 6.88 -6.09
CA ASP A 175 4.28 7.47 -7.24
C ASP A 175 4.50 6.50 -8.42
N CYS A 176 3.75 6.73 -9.50
CA CYS A 176 3.67 5.87 -10.68
C CYS A 176 4.94 5.93 -11.55
N TRP A 177 5.78 6.96 -11.37
CA TRP A 177 7.04 7.03 -12.11
C TRP A 177 8.02 5.94 -11.69
N ILE A 178 7.94 5.38 -10.48
CA ILE A 178 8.94 4.43 -9.97
C ILE A 178 8.36 3.11 -9.50
N TRP A 179 7.22 3.14 -8.82
CA TRP A 179 6.60 1.95 -8.28
C TRP A 179 5.60 1.42 -9.29
N GLY A 180 5.85 0.20 -9.76
CA GLY A 180 5.10 -0.44 -10.82
C GLY A 180 3.65 -0.78 -10.45
N GLU A 181 3.07 -1.66 -11.26
CA GLU A 181 1.64 -1.98 -11.20
C GLU A 181 1.24 -2.63 -9.89
N ARG A 182 1.97 -3.63 -9.42
CA ARG A 182 1.55 -4.39 -8.25
C ARG A 182 2.14 -3.77 -7.00
N VAL A 183 1.27 -3.42 -6.06
CA VAL A 183 1.68 -3.02 -4.71
C VAL A 183 1.14 -4.00 -3.71
N VAL A 184 2.07 -4.64 -3.03
CA VAL A 184 1.79 -5.75 -2.12
C VAL A 184 1.93 -5.26 -0.69
N THR A 185 1.00 -5.64 0.16
CA THR A 185 1.08 -5.48 1.61
C THR A 185 0.89 -6.84 2.27
N VAL A 186 1.86 -7.28 3.05
CA VAL A 186 1.75 -8.43 3.93
C VAL A 186 1.49 -7.91 5.33
N ASN A 187 0.33 -8.23 5.89
CA ASN A 187 -0.05 -7.89 7.24
C ASN A 187 0.50 -8.94 8.21
N CYS A 188 1.21 -8.52 9.25
CA CYS A 188 1.97 -9.44 10.12
C CYS A 188 1.47 -9.43 11.57
N LEU A 189 0.87 -8.32 11.98
CA LEU A 189 0.24 -8.15 13.28
C LEU A 189 -0.92 -7.16 13.12
N GLY A 190 -2.05 -7.47 13.76
CA GLY A 190 -3.19 -6.58 13.93
C GLY A 190 -4.08 -6.44 12.70
N ASN A 191 -5.39 -6.54 12.89
CA ASN A 191 -6.36 -6.30 11.82
C ASN A 191 -6.41 -4.80 11.45
N ALA A 192 -6.78 -4.51 10.20
CA ALA A 192 -7.15 -3.16 9.76
C ALA A 192 -8.04 -3.21 8.52
N VAL A 193 -8.37 -2.04 7.99
CA VAL A 193 -9.11 -1.88 6.73
C VAL A 193 -8.36 -0.92 5.81
N LEU A 194 -8.18 -1.31 4.55
CA LEU A 194 -7.70 -0.45 3.49
C LEU A 194 -8.90 0.23 2.85
N THR A 195 -8.89 1.56 2.83
CA THR A 195 -9.99 2.36 2.28
C THR A 195 -9.59 2.92 0.93
N LEU A 196 -10.39 2.67 -0.10
CA LEU A 196 -10.23 3.26 -1.42
C LEU A 196 -11.32 4.30 -1.69
N THR A 197 -10.91 5.41 -2.30
CA THR A 197 -11.80 6.43 -2.85
C THR A 197 -11.38 6.76 -4.27
N LEU A 198 -12.35 6.92 -5.16
CA LEU A 198 -12.08 7.27 -6.54
C LEU A 198 -11.26 8.57 -6.61
N TYR A 199 -10.14 8.53 -7.33
CA TYR A 199 -9.40 9.73 -7.65
C TYR A 199 -10.10 10.44 -8.81
N GLU A 200 -10.85 11.48 -8.48
CA GLU A 200 -11.72 12.23 -9.41
C GLU A 200 -11.04 12.60 -10.74
N GLU A 201 -9.77 13.01 -10.70
CA GLU A 201 -9.05 13.40 -11.92
C GLU A 201 -8.70 12.20 -12.83
N ALA A 202 -8.64 10.98 -12.28
CA ALA A 202 -8.38 9.74 -13.03
C ALA A 202 -9.64 9.08 -13.63
N LYS A 203 -10.81 9.74 -13.54
CA LYS A 203 -12.04 9.30 -14.21
C LYS A 203 -11.97 9.41 -15.73
N ASP A 204 -11.31 10.46 -16.21
CA ASP A 204 -11.19 10.74 -17.64
C ASP A 204 -9.81 10.35 -18.14
N LEU A 205 -9.72 9.15 -18.73
CA LEU A 205 -8.48 8.63 -19.28
C LEU A 205 -7.91 9.49 -20.43
N HIS A 206 -8.73 10.32 -21.10
CA HIS A 206 -8.22 11.27 -22.10
C HIS A 206 -7.29 12.32 -21.49
N ASN A 207 -7.40 12.56 -20.18
CA ASN A 207 -6.54 13.47 -19.45
C ASN A 207 -5.39 12.78 -18.71
N LEU A 208 -5.28 11.44 -18.79
CA LEU A 208 -4.28 10.68 -18.04
C LEU A 208 -2.87 11.25 -18.23
N SER A 209 -2.46 11.52 -19.48
CA SER A 209 -1.15 12.09 -19.85
C SER A 209 -0.87 13.50 -19.30
N LYS A 210 -1.88 14.18 -18.75
CA LYS A 210 -1.77 15.51 -18.14
C LYS A 210 -1.75 15.47 -16.61
N LEU A 211 -2.08 14.33 -15.99
CA LEU A 211 -2.18 14.20 -14.54
C LEU A 211 -0.81 14.16 -13.87
N GLN A 212 -0.39 15.31 -13.32
CA GLN A 212 0.90 15.43 -12.65
C GLN A 212 0.92 14.86 -11.23
N LYS A 213 -0.23 14.89 -10.52
CA LYS A 213 -0.32 14.32 -9.17
C LYS A 213 -0.05 12.81 -9.25
N TYR A 214 0.75 12.32 -8.30
CA TYR A 214 1.23 10.94 -8.24
C TYR A 214 2.03 10.47 -9.48
N ASN A 215 2.38 11.38 -10.40
CA ASN A 215 3.01 11.07 -11.68
C ASN A 215 2.17 10.14 -12.58
N LEU A 216 0.84 10.26 -12.50
CA LEU A 216 -0.10 9.46 -13.29
C LEU A 216 0.05 9.64 -14.80
N ALA A 217 0.52 10.80 -15.25
CA ALA A 217 0.86 11.05 -16.66
C ALA A 217 1.74 9.98 -17.28
N VAL A 218 2.67 9.41 -16.49
CA VAL A 218 3.61 8.40 -16.96
C VAL A 218 2.93 7.03 -17.16
N VAL A 219 1.77 6.79 -16.53
CA VAL A 219 0.98 5.57 -16.74
C VAL A 219 0.51 5.46 -18.19
N ALA A 220 0.27 6.59 -18.86
CA ALA A 220 -0.14 6.60 -20.26
C ALA A 220 0.87 5.87 -21.18
N ASP A 221 2.15 5.87 -20.82
CA ASP A 221 3.25 5.27 -21.60
C ASP A 221 3.28 3.73 -21.50
N TYR A 222 2.66 3.16 -20.46
CA TYR A 222 2.72 1.71 -20.20
C TYR A 222 1.37 1.06 -19.86
N GLN A 223 0.26 1.81 -19.92
CA GLN A 223 -1.08 1.31 -19.56
C GLN A 223 -1.50 0.07 -20.37
N GLN A 224 -1.01 -0.06 -21.61
CA GLN A 224 -1.27 -1.20 -22.50
C GLN A 224 -0.63 -2.52 -22.02
N PHE A 225 0.32 -2.45 -21.10
CA PHE A 225 1.00 -3.61 -20.51
C PHE A 225 0.47 -3.95 -19.11
N LEU A 226 -0.54 -3.22 -18.62
CA LEU A 226 -1.16 -3.53 -17.33
C LEU A 226 -1.88 -4.87 -17.42
N ARG A 227 -1.86 -5.59 -16.30
CA ARG A 227 -2.57 -6.88 -16.17
C ARG A 227 -4.06 -6.71 -16.26
N GLU A 228 -4.57 -5.57 -15.79
CA GLU A 228 -5.97 -5.16 -15.95
C GLU A 228 -6.03 -3.76 -16.55
N PRO A 229 -6.82 -3.55 -17.62
CA PRO A 229 -6.96 -2.25 -18.21
C PRO A 229 -7.61 -1.27 -17.23
N LEU A 230 -7.18 -0.01 -17.29
CA LEU A 230 -7.85 1.06 -16.56
C LEU A 230 -9.32 1.17 -16.99
N PHE A 231 -10.19 1.49 -16.05
CA PHE A 231 -11.60 1.64 -16.36
C PHE A 231 -11.87 2.89 -17.18
N PRO A 232 -12.63 2.78 -18.28
CA PRO A 232 -13.13 3.94 -19.00
C PRO A 232 -14.16 4.68 -18.15
N LYS A 233 -14.46 5.92 -18.55
CA LYS A 233 -15.33 6.84 -17.82
C LYS A 233 -16.68 6.22 -17.45
N GLU A 234 -17.30 5.50 -18.40
CA GLU A 234 -18.63 4.90 -18.25
C GLU A 234 -18.67 3.80 -17.18
N LYS A 235 -17.55 3.10 -16.99
CA LYS A 235 -17.42 2.07 -15.96
C LYS A 235 -17.03 2.67 -14.62
N ILE A 236 -16.07 3.59 -14.58
CA ILE A 236 -15.57 4.10 -13.31
C ILE A 236 -16.53 5.04 -12.60
N GLN A 237 -17.45 5.68 -13.33
CA GLN A 237 -18.47 6.55 -12.74
C GLN A 237 -19.38 5.84 -11.71
N ILE A 238 -19.47 4.49 -11.74
CA ILE A 238 -20.25 3.76 -10.73
C ILE A 238 -19.67 3.93 -9.32
N PHE A 239 -18.37 4.24 -9.21
CA PHE A 239 -17.64 4.45 -7.96
C PHE A 239 -17.67 5.90 -7.48
N GLU A 240 -18.38 6.79 -8.19
CA GLU A 240 -18.60 8.15 -7.73
C GLU A 240 -19.36 8.17 -6.43
N SER A 241 -18.91 9.02 -5.50
CA SER A 241 -19.53 9.15 -4.19
C SER A 241 -19.62 7.82 -3.43
N LYS A 242 -18.67 6.90 -3.69
CA LYS A 242 -18.53 5.63 -2.97
C LYS A 242 -17.21 5.55 -2.22
N VAL A 243 -17.24 4.79 -1.14
CA VAL A 243 -16.07 4.45 -0.33
C VAL A 243 -15.96 2.94 -0.28
N LEU A 244 -14.81 2.41 -0.72
CA LEU A 244 -14.57 0.98 -0.77
C LEU A 244 -13.69 0.56 0.40
N ARG A 245 -14.10 -0.49 1.09
CA ARG A 245 -13.51 -0.94 2.36
C ARG A 245 -12.98 -2.36 2.19
N ILE A 246 -11.67 -2.54 2.12
CA ILE A 246 -11.02 -3.84 1.90
C ILE A 246 -10.44 -4.33 3.23
N PRO A 247 -10.81 -5.53 3.71
CA PRO A 247 -10.27 -6.05 4.95
C PRO A 247 -8.76 -6.30 4.80
N MET A 248 -8.01 -6.00 5.86
CA MET A 248 -6.61 -6.38 6.01
C MET A 248 -6.47 -7.28 7.25
N PRO A 249 -6.92 -8.54 7.20
CA PRO A 249 -6.85 -9.44 8.35
C PRO A 249 -5.40 -9.65 8.78
N ASN A 250 -5.18 -10.01 10.05
CA ASN A 250 -3.87 -10.41 10.52
C ASN A 250 -3.32 -11.57 9.67
N LEU A 251 -2.01 -11.60 9.44
CA LEU A 251 -1.31 -12.64 8.67
C LEU A 251 -1.72 -12.77 7.19
N SER A 252 -2.39 -11.76 6.63
CA SER A 252 -2.85 -11.76 5.23
C SER A 252 -1.88 -11.09 4.25
N LEU A 253 -2.09 -11.33 2.96
CA LEU A 253 -1.48 -10.59 1.86
C LEU A 253 -2.57 -9.84 1.09
N ILE A 254 -2.30 -8.58 0.77
CA ILE A 254 -3.16 -7.71 -0.05
C ILE A 254 -2.35 -7.25 -1.25
N VAL A 255 -2.94 -7.29 -2.44
CA VAL A 255 -2.35 -6.72 -3.66
C VAL A 255 -3.32 -5.71 -4.27
N LEU A 256 -2.81 -4.52 -4.56
CA LEU A 256 -3.47 -3.57 -5.46
C LEU A 256 -2.74 -3.56 -6.81
N TYR A 257 -3.50 -3.63 -7.90
CA TYR A 257 -3.03 -3.53 -9.29
C TYR A 257 -4.12 -2.92 -10.19
N GLY A 258 -3.87 -2.70 -11.49
CA GLY A 258 -4.88 -2.22 -12.43
C GLY A 258 -5.64 -0.95 -11.98
N PRO A 259 -6.97 -0.88 -12.20
CA PRO A 259 -7.80 0.24 -11.77
C PRO A 259 -7.65 0.59 -10.28
N ALA A 260 -7.68 -0.39 -9.39
CA ALA A 260 -7.55 -0.16 -7.93
C ALA A 260 -6.23 0.49 -7.54
N ARG A 261 -5.15 0.25 -8.30
CA ARG A 261 -3.84 0.86 -8.10
C ARG A 261 -3.76 2.31 -8.60
N TYR A 262 -4.32 2.59 -9.78
CA TYR A 262 -4.04 3.83 -10.52
C TYR A 262 -5.19 4.84 -10.53
N GLN A 263 -6.42 4.41 -10.28
CA GLN A 263 -7.60 5.27 -10.33
C GLN A 263 -8.23 5.52 -8.96
N PHE A 264 -7.71 4.90 -7.89
CA PHE A 264 -8.20 5.07 -6.54
C PHE A 264 -7.09 5.52 -5.59
N GLU A 265 -7.36 6.53 -4.79
CA GLU A 265 -6.52 6.84 -3.64
C GLU A 265 -6.78 5.81 -2.53
N HIS A 266 -5.72 5.26 -1.96
CA HIS A 266 -5.81 4.34 -0.82
C HIS A 266 -5.36 5.02 0.48
N SER A 267 -5.98 4.62 1.58
CA SER A 267 -5.74 5.14 2.92
C SER A 267 -5.99 4.08 3.99
N VAL A 268 -5.50 4.32 5.19
CA VAL A 268 -5.84 3.54 6.39
C VAL A 268 -6.29 4.54 7.45
N LEU A 269 -7.54 4.44 7.87
CA LEU A 269 -8.14 5.36 8.82
C LEU A 269 -7.57 5.09 10.22
N ARG A 270 -7.63 6.09 11.11
CA ARG A 270 -7.14 5.93 12.49
C ARG A 270 -7.99 4.92 13.25
N GLU A 271 -9.27 4.97 12.98
CA GLU A 271 -10.33 4.19 13.59
C GLU A 271 -10.26 2.71 13.20
N ASP A 272 -9.57 2.40 12.09
CA ASP A 272 -9.33 1.02 11.65
C ASP A 272 -8.07 0.41 12.27
N ILE A 273 -7.31 1.18 13.05
CA ILE A 273 -6.16 0.70 13.82
C ILE A 273 -6.62 0.58 15.28
N LEU A 274 -7.09 -0.60 15.67
CA LEU A 274 -7.58 -0.84 17.04
C LEU A 274 -6.47 -1.27 18.01
N GLU A 275 -5.41 -1.85 17.47
CA GLU A 275 -4.26 -2.35 18.22
C GLU A 275 -2.95 -2.05 17.47
N ARG A 276 -1.81 -2.45 18.06
CA ARG A 276 -0.52 -2.36 17.37
C ARG A 276 -0.61 -3.16 16.07
N ARG A 277 -0.42 -2.49 14.94
CA ARG A 277 -0.41 -3.14 13.63
C ARG A 277 0.96 -3.04 12.99
N VAL A 278 1.44 -4.15 12.44
CA VAL A 278 2.70 -4.21 11.69
C VAL A 278 2.44 -4.86 10.34
N CYS A 279 2.88 -4.20 9.26
CA CYS A 279 2.80 -4.75 7.92
C CYS A 279 4.09 -4.47 7.13
N LEU A 280 4.42 -5.32 6.17
CA LEU A 280 5.49 -5.08 5.20
C LEU A 280 4.84 -4.79 3.87
N ALA A 281 5.23 -3.69 3.25
CA ALA A 281 4.78 -3.38 1.91
C ALA A 281 5.93 -3.50 0.91
N TYR A 282 5.64 -4.07 -0.25
CA TYR A 282 6.59 -4.43 -1.29
C TYR A 282 6.21 -3.76 -2.60
N ARG A 283 7.23 -3.28 -3.33
CA ARG A 283 7.06 -2.63 -4.63
C ARG A 283 8.02 -3.21 -5.63
N GLU A 284 7.59 -3.21 -6.87
CA GLU A 284 8.40 -3.48 -8.05
C GLU A 284 8.67 -2.19 -8.82
N PHE A 285 9.56 -2.26 -9.80
CA PHE A 285 9.81 -1.14 -10.69
C PHE A 285 8.70 -0.95 -11.73
N THR A 286 8.42 0.30 -12.06
CA THR A 286 7.72 0.64 -13.30
C THR A 286 8.55 0.22 -14.52
N ALA A 287 7.89 -0.11 -15.63
CA ALA A 287 8.50 -0.63 -16.86
C ALA A 287 9.73 0.17 -17.36
N MET A 288 9.75 1.49 -17.17
CA MET A 288 10.88 2.36 -17.58
C MET A 288 12.22 2.03 -16.91
N TYR A 289 12.23 1.35 -15.76
CA TYR A 289 13.46 0.92 -15.06
C TYR A 289 13.84 -0.53 -15.33
N LEU A 290 12.98 -1.27 -16.05
CA LEU A 290 13.24 -2.65 -16.45
C LEU A 290 14.09 -2.68 -17.73
N LYS A 291 14.40 -3.89 -18.20
CA LYS A 291 15.12 -4.10 -19.46
C LYS A 291 14.40 -3.37 -20.59
N ASP A 292 15.17 -2.72 -21.46
CA ASP A 292 14.69 -1.95 -22.62
C ASP A 292 13.91 -0.66 -22.27
N GLY A 293 13.75 -0.33 -20.98
CA GLY A 293 13.20 0.95 -20.52
C GLY A 293 14.21 2.11 -20.56
N GLU A 294 13.70 3.34 -20.70
CA GLU A 294 14.49 4.58 -20.78
C GLU A 294 15.51 4.74 -19.64
N PHE A 295 15.15 4.28 -18.43
CA PHE A 295 15.98 4.38 -17.23
C PHE A 295 16.53 3.04 -16.76
N SER A 296 16.62 2.05 -17.65
CA SER A 296 17.14 0.70 -17.36
C SER A 296 18.52 0.73 -16.68
N ASP A 297 19.43 1.60 -17.11
CA ASP A 297 20.76 1.76 -16.51
C ASP A 297 20.70 2.12 -15.01
N LYS A 298 19.71 2.93 -14.61
CA LYS A 298 19.51 3.31 -13.20
C LYS A 298 18.86 2.19 -12.40
N GLY A 299 18.05 1.35 -13.03
CA GLY A 299 17.38 0.21 -12.41
C GLY A 299 18.29 -1.00 -12.21
N LYS A 300 19.28 -1.20 -13.09
CA LYS A 300 20.12 -2.40 -13.15
C LYS A 300 20.80 -2.77 -11.84
N GLU A 301 21.50 -1.83 -11.21
CA GLU A 301 22.19 -2.08 -9.93
C GLU A 301 21.19 -2.47 -8.83
N ILE A 302 20.05 -1.79 -8.77
CA ILE A 302 19.01 -2.03 -7.75
C ILE A 302 18.37 -3.40 -7.96
N LEU A 303 18.03 -3.76 -9.19
CA LEU A 303 17.51 -5.09 -9.54
C LEU A 303 18.50 -6.19 -9.17
N GLN A 304 19.79 -6.00 -9.44
CA GLN A 304 20.82 -6.96 -9.05
C GLN A 304 20.96 -7.08 -7.52
N ASN A 305 20.90 -5.98 -6.80
CA ASN A 305 20.96 -6.00 -5.34
C ASN A 305 19.68 -6.57 -4.73
N SER A 306 18.51 -6.41 -5.38
CA SER A 306 17.24 -6.90 -4.86
C SER A 306 17.12 -8.43 -4.91
N LEU A 307 17.93 -9.10 -5.71
CA LEU A 307 18.08 -10.55 -5.72
C LEU A 307 18.99 -11.09 -4.61
N LYS A 308 19.67 -10.21 -3.86
CA LYS A 308 20.59 -10.59 -2.79
C LYS A 308 19.87 -10.58 -1.44
N ILE A 309 20.36 -11.41 -0.55
CA ILE A 309 19.96 -11.48 0.85
C ILE A 309 21.12 -11.00 1.72
N CYS A 310 20.83 -10.15 2.70
CA CYS A 310 21.80 -9.69 3.70
C CYS A 310 21.56 -10.39 5.04
N CYS A 311 22.63 -10.95 5.62
CA CYS A 311 22.61 -11.52 6.97
C CYS A 311 22.32 -10.42 7.99
N THR A 312 21.23 -10.56 8.74
CA THR A 312 20.84 -9.55 9.72
C THR A 312 21.54 -9.71 11.07
N ARG A 313 22.04 -10.92 11.37
CA ARG A 313 22.78 -11.20 12.62
C ARG A 313 24.17 -10.56 12.68
N GLU A 314 24.76 -10.25 11.53
CA GLU A 314 26.08 -9.61 11.41
C GLU A 314 26.02 -8.07 11.52
N ASN A 315 24.82 -7.48 11.53
CA ASN A 315 24.59 -6.03 11.59
C ASN A 315 24.00 -5.59 12.93
N LYS A 316 24.22 -6.36 14.02
CA LYS A 316 23.99 -5.87 15.38
C LYS A 316 24.93 -4.68 15.63
N ILE A 317 24.42 -3.47 15.49
CA ILE A 317 25.03 -2.27 16.06
C ILE A 317 24.60 -2.18 17.52
#